data_AF-A0A932CKT4-F1
#
_entry.id   AF-A0A932CKT4-F1
#
_cell.length_a   1.000
_cell.length_b   1.000
_cell.length_c   1.000
_cell.angle_alpha   90.00
_cell.angle_beta   90.00
_cell.angle_gamma   90.00
#
_symmetry.space_group_name_H-M   'P 1'
#
loop_
_entity.id
_entity.type
_entity.pdbx_description
1 polymer ?
#
loop_
_entity_poly.entity_id
_entity_poly.type
_entity_poly.pdbx_seq_one_letter_code
_entity_poly.pdbx_strand_id
1 'polypeptide(L)'
;MLIWLRRAIASFLIVLFVPVFLVVLLLLQLNSTVLDSDFYKRQLRQADIYNFLYEDWVVAEVDKQLQETKDPPISKLLTGRQVVSYAKRIAPPEYLQTQTEQVIGQVVPYVTGDQDSFAITVSLQERADAALEVLRDFVGDPATYNFLFDEMVTPAVRDNMEAITGPPLGMKVTDQQVVDGLKEVVAQEWVRAQADNVVDTAGPYITGRKDTFTLTVPLADRAEAALGVVQRFIRDANVYDLLFDQVIAPAVQGNLGNAVQLPFGISITDAEVVGAVKEVVTREWVQGQVDNLAGAMGPYITGQRDSFTLVVDLADRKQAATRVVEDMADRKLRTLVDSLPVCTQQQLLELLQSGLSGQVPPCKPVAFTYDQLKQALGIDLAGPVRQVIEAQLPSSFTFTDTDLRRLLTPDTAQRLDDVRKTLREGFTFTDADLRRILGEQGGEEAAARLDDVRETIREGFTFTDADLREQIEKQEGGEETLRQMDQARSSLGRARALSYPAGLALFALFLLAIGFLGGRGWWGRLRWAAVALALATAVALALAIVAQGFVATLVDTMDLSGDGMPQQVADKVVEVVTNVASDFIGGVRGRAITYLVIGLAGVAASIVGPVLLRRRQAQQQVDGGGGPA
;
A
#
# COMPACT_ATOMS: atom_id res chain seq x y z
N MET A 1 -50.93 -21.97 74.49
CA MET A 1 -51.25 -22.07 73.04
C MET A 1 -50.59 -20.97 72.18
N LEU A 2 -50.66 -19.67 72.54
CA LEU A 2 -50.11 -18.56 71.71
C LEU A 2 -48.62 -18.66 71.31
N ILE A 3 -47.77 -19.27 72.13
CA ILE A 3 -46.33 -19.40 71.86
C ILE A 3 -46.06 -20.36 70.68
N TRP A 4 -46.78 -21.48 70.65
CA TRP A 4 -46.62 -22.49 69.60
C TRP A 4 -47.05 -21.92 68.26
N LEU A 5 -48.15 -21.16 68.24
CA LEU A 5 -48.63 -20.47 67.05
C LEU A 5 -47.63 -19.44 66.51
N ARG A 6 -47.05 -18.58 67.37
CA ARG A 6 -46.03 -17.59 66.95
C ARG A 6 -44.77 -18.24 66.37
N ARG A 7 -44.33 -19.37 66.94
CA ARG A 7 -43.18 -20.13 66.42
C ARG A 7 -43.51 -20.85 65.11
N ALA A 8 -44.72 -21.39 64.95
CA ALA A 8 -45.16 -21.98 63.70
C ALA A 8 -45.20 -20.93 62.56
N ILE A 9 -45.72 -19.74 62.84
CA ILE A 9 -45.72 -18.61 61.90
C ILE A 9 -44.29 -18.17 61.56
N ALA A 10 -43.39 -18.10 62.55
CA ALA A 10 -41.98 -17.77 62.31
C ALA A 10 -41.29 -18.81 61.42
N SER A 11 -41.52 -20.11 61.65
CA SER A 11 -40.97 -21.17 60.80
C SER A 11 -41.51 -21.10 59.37
N PHE A 12 -42.80 -20.82 59.18
CA PHE A 12 -43.38 -20.59 57.86
C PHE A 12 -42.75 -19.37 57.15
N LEU A 13 -42.55 -18.27 57.89
CA LEU A 13 -41.86 -17.08 57.38
C LEU A 13 -40.40 -17.36 57.00
N ILE A 14 -39.70 -18.26 57.69
CA ILE A 14 -38.33 -18.68 57.30
C ILE A 14 -38.36 -19.40 55.95
N VAL A 15 -39.31 -20.33 55.76
CA VAL A 15 -39.47 -21.02 54.48
C VAL A 15 -39.78 -20.03 53.36
N LEU A 16 -40.64 -19.04 53.61
CA LEU A 16 -40.96 -17.98 52.65
C LEU A 16 -39.78 -17.00 52.43
N PHE A 17 -38.93 -16.81 53.44
CA PHE A 17 -37.79 -15.91 53.36
C PHE A 17 -36.69 -16.44 52.44
N VAL A 18 -36.48 -17.77 52.38
CA VAL A 18 -35.47 -18.37 51.50
C VAL A 18 -35.63 -17.93 50.03
N PRO A 19 -36.79 -18.12 49.36
CA PRO A 19 -36.95 -17.69 47.97
C PRO A 19 -36.86 -16.18 47.81
N VAL A 20 -37.40 -15.39 48.75
CA VAL A 20 -37.27 -13.91 48.71
C VAL A 20 -35.80 -13.49 48.79
N PHE A 21 -35.03 -14.12 49.68
CA PHE A 21 -33.60 -13.87 49.82
C PHE A 21 -32.82 -14.22 48.55
N LEU A 22 -33.13 -15.36 47.93
CA LEU A 22 -32.52 -15.75 46.66
C LEU A 22 -32.82 -14.74 45.55
N VAL A 23 -34.06 -14.29 45.44
CA VAL A 23 -34.45 -13.25 44.46
C VAL A 23 -33.69 -11.95 44.71
N VAL A 24 -33.61 -11.49 45.96
CA VAL A 24 -32.85 -10.27 46.31
C VAL A 24 -31.36 -10.44 45.98
N LEU A 25 -30.75 -11.60 46.30
CA LEU A 25 -29.36 -11.88 45.94
C LEU A 25 -29.13 -11.85 44.43
N LEU A 26 -30.02 -12.47 43.66
CA LEU A 26 -29.94 -12.49 42.20
C LEU A 26 -30.10 -11.08 41.61
N LEU A 27 -31.06 -10.29 42.11
CA LEU A 27 -31.24 -8.90 41.68
C LEU A 27 -30.01 -8.03 41.97
N LEU A 28 -29.38 -8.21 43.15
CA LEU A 28 -28.12 -7.53 43.47
C LEU A 28 -26.99 -7.97 42.53
N GLN A 29 -26.95 -9.25 42.14
CA GLN A 29 -25.93 -9.75 41.21
C GLN A 29 -26.15 -9.24 39.80
N LEU A 30 -27.36 -9.38 39.27
CA LEU A 30 -27.76 -8.84 37.98
C LEU A 30 -27.41 -7.36 37.86
N ASN A 31 -27.66 -6.58 38.92
CA ASN A 31 -27.32 -5.16 38.94
C ASN A 31 -25.81 -4.88 38.86
N SER A 32 -24.97 -5.71 39.48
CA SER A 32 -23.50 -5.55 39.45
C SER A 32 -22.80 -6.21 38.26
N THR A 33 -23.53 -6.95 37.43
CA THR A 33 -22.99 -7.68 36.29
C THR A 33 -23.73 -7.32 35.00
N VAL A 34 -24.84 -7.98 34.71
CA VAL A 34 -25.57 -7.88 33.43
C VAL A 34 -26.08 -6.47 33.17
N LEU A 35 -26.43 -5.73 34.22
CA LEU A 35 -26.91 -4.34 34.09
C LEU A 35 -25.79 -3.30 34.21
N ASP A 36 -24.55 -3.73 34.44
CA ASP A 36 -23.41 -2.85 34.68
C ASP A 36 -22.49 -2.83 33.44
N SER A 37 -22.28 -1.65 32.86
CA SER A 37 -21.44 -1.53 31.67
C SER A 37 -19.98 -1.92 31.92
N ASP A 38 -19.45 -1.68 33.13
CA ASP A 38 -18.06 -1.98 33.46
C ASP A 38 -17.81 -3.47 33.63
N PHE A 39 -18.84 -4.26 33.90
CA PHE A 39 -18.75 -5.72 33.85
C PHE A 39 -18.30 -6.18 32.47
N TYR A 40 -18.99 -5.77 31.40
CA TYR A 40 -18.63 -6.14 30.02
C TYR A 40 -17.24 -5.66 29.62
N LYS A 41 -16.88 -4.42 29.98
CA LYS A 41 -15.53 -3.87 29.71
C LYS A 41 -14.44 -4.73 30.39
N ARG A 42 -14.65 -5.15 31.64
CA ARG A 42 -13.71 -6.03 32.35
C ARG A 42 -13.59 -7.41 31.69
N GLN A 43 -14.70 -7.99 31.24
CA GLN A 43 -14.69 -9.31 30.59
C GLN A 43 -13.92 -9.29 29.27
N LEU A 44 -14.13 -8.25 28.44
CA LEU A 44 -13.39 -8.09 27.18
C LEU A 44 -11.88 -7.91 27.40
N ARG A 45 -11.48 -7.13 28.42
CA ARG A 45 -10.08 -6.97 28.82
C ARG A 45 -9.47 -8.27 29.35
N GLN A 46 -10.19 -8.97 30.23
CA GLN A 46 -9.71 -10.21 30.85
C GLN A 46 -9.54 -11.33 29.82
N ALA A 47 -10.42 -11.37 28.82
CA ALA A 47 -10.30 -12.28 27.70
C ALA A 47 -9.33 -11.78 26.62
N ASP A 48 -8.65 -10.64 26.78
CA ASP A 48 -7.68 -10.10 25.82
C ASP A 48 -8.19 -10.08 24.36
N ILE A 49 -9.47 -9.73 24.19
CA ILE A 49 -10.17 -9.86 22.89
C ILE A 49 -9.52 -8.99 21.81
N TYR A 50 -9.05 -7.81 22.18
CA TYR A 50 -8.49 -6.86 21.21
C TYR A 50 -7.17 -7.34 20.59
N ASN A 51 -6.33 -8.05 21.35
CA ASN A 51 -5.12 -8.66 20.80
C ASN A 51 -5.44 -9.92 20.00
N PHE A 52 -6.33 -10.78 20.52
CA PHE A 52 -6.81 -11.98 19.82
C PHE A 52 -7.34 -11.67 18.41
N LEU A 53 -8.14 -10.59 18.27
CA LEU A 53 -8.69 -10.18 16.98
C LEU A 53 -7.59 -9.97 15.94
N TYR A 54 -6.51 -9.28 16.29
CA TYR A 54 -5.43 -9.02 15.36
C TYR A 54 -4.50 -10.21 15.15
N GLU A 55 -4.21 -10.99 16.18
CA GLU A 55 -3.15 -12.01 16.13
C GLU A 55 -3.61 -13.35 15.57
N ASP A 56 -4.86 -13.71 15.83
CA ASP A 56 -5.42 -15.00 15.43
C ASP A 56 -6.43 -14.83 14.30
N TRP A 57 -7.48 -14.02 14.53
CA TRP A 57 -8.62 -13.98 13.61
C TRP A 57 -8.35 -13.22 12.31
N VAL A 58 -7.89 -11.97 12.39
CA VAL A 58 -7.65 -11.14 11.20
C VAL A 58 -6.54 -11.72 10.35
N VAL A 59 -5.46 -12.28 10.94
CA VAL A 59 -4.41 -12.95 10.16
C VAL A 59 -5.00 -14.11 9.37
N ALA A 60 -5.76 -15.00 10.02
CA ALA A 60 -6.32 -16.18 9.37
C ALA A 60 -7.29 -15.81 8.24
N GLU A 61 -8.16 -14.82 8.46
CA GLU A 61 -9.12 -14.39 7.43
C GLU A 61 -8.42 -13.66 6.28
N VAL A 62 -7.45 -12.79 6.56
CA VAL A 62 -6.69 -12.11 5.51
C VAL A 62 -5.87 -13.12 4.69
N ASP A 63 -5.18 -14.06 5.33
CA ASP A 63 -4.42 -15.09 4.60
C ASP A 63 -5.32 -15.95 3.72
N LYS A 64 -6.54 -16.28 4.17
CA LYS A 64 -7.54 -16.96 3.37
C LYS A 64 -7.96 -16.12 2.15
N GLN A 65 -8.30 -14.85 2.35
CA GLN A 65 -8.69 -13.95 1.26
C GLN A 65 -7.55 -13.73 0.25
N LEU A 66 -6.31 -13.60 0.71
CA LEU A 66 -5.13 -13.47 -0.15
C LEU A 66 -4.90 -14.72 -1.01
N GLN A 67 -5.19 -15.92 -0.47
CA GLN A 67 -5.10 -17.18 -1.22
C GLN A 67 -6.24 -17.36 -2.23
N GLU A 68 -7.45 -16.90 -1.89
CA GLU A 68 -8.63 -16.98 -2.78
C GLU A 68 -8.62 -15.91 -3.88
N THR A 69 -7.82 -14.85 -3.70
CA THR A 69 -7.69 -13.77 -4.67
C THR A 69 -7.02 -14.27 -5.96
N LYS A 70 -7.75 -14.13 -7.08
CA LYS A 70 -7.28 -14.52 -8.43
C LYS A 70 -6.29 -13.53 -9.06
N ASP A 71 -5.92 -12.47 -8.36
CA ASP A 71 -5.03 -11.43 -8.84
C ASP A 71 -3.60 -11.68 -8.32
N PRO A 72 -2.75 -12.39 -9.10
CA PRO A 72 -1.47 -12.89 -8.62
C PRO A 72 -0.43 -11.85 -8.19
N PRO A 73 -0.46 -10.56 -8.60
CA PRO A 73 0.59 -9.64 -8.16
C PRO A 73 0.43 -9.22 -6.68
N ILE A 74 -0.78 -8.83 -6.27
CA ILE A 74 -1.00 -8.23 -4.95
C ILE A 74 -0.85 -9.28 -3.83
N SER A 75 -1.29 -10.51 -4.07
CA SER A 75 -1.17 -11.62 -3.12
C SER A 75 0.27 -12.10 -2.91
N LYS A 76 1.18 -11.82 -3.85
CA LYS A 76 2.63 -12.04 -3.69
C LYS A 76 3.32 -10.92 -2.92
N LEU A 77 2.80 -9.70 -3.01
CA LEU A 77 3.38 -8.50 -2.39
C LEU A 77 3.02 -8.36 -0.91
N LEU A 78 1.81 -8.76 -0.53
CA LEU A 78 1.30 -8.66 0.83
C LEU A 78 1.12 -10.04 1.46
N THR A 79 1.62 -10.19 2.69
CA THR A 79 1.31 -11.32 3.57
C THR A 79 0.26 -10.92 4.60
N GLY A 80 -0.54 -11.85 5.14
CA GLY A 80 -1.54 -11.53 6.17
C GLY A 80 -0.90 -10.86 7.41
N ARG A 81 0.34 -11.24 7.75
CA ARG A 81 1.10 -10.57 8.82
C ARG A 81 1.43 -9.11 8.52
N GLN A 82 1.79 -8.77 7.28
CA GLN A 82 2.03 -7.37 6.89
C GLN A 82 0.74 -6.56 6.90
N VAL A 83 -0.35 -7.12 6.37
CA VAL A 83 -1.67 -6.47 6.41
C VAL A 83 -2.11 -6.21 7.85
N VAL A 84 -1.93 -7.18 8.76
CA VAL A 84 -2.22 -7.01 10.19
C VAL A 84 -1.32 -5.97 10.84
N SER A 85 -0.04 -5.91 10.48
CA SER A 85 0.87 -4.86 10.97
C SER A 85 0.39 -3.47 10.55
N TYR A 86 -0.03 -3.31 9.29
CA TYR A 86 -0.63 -2.07 8.79
C TYR A 86 -1.95 -1.74 9.50
N ALA A 87 -2.82 -2.73 9.69
CA ALA A 87 -4.08 -2.55 10.40
C ALA A 87 -3.87 -2.13 11.86
N LYS A 88 -2.90 -2.71 12.58
CA LYS A 88 -2.52 -2.32 13.96
C LYS A 88 -1.99 -0.88 14.02
N ARG A 89 -1.32 -0.39 12.98
CA ARG A 89 -0.86 1.01 12.92
C ARG A 89 -2.01 1.99 12.69
N ILE A 90 -2.96 1.61 11.82
CA ILE A 90 -4.15 2.43 11.52
C ILE A 90 -5.08 2.48 12.74
N ALA A 91 -5.43 1.33 13.28
CA ALA A 91 -6.29 1.17 14.45
C ALA A 91 -5.60 0.27 15.48
N PRO A 92 -4.84 0.83 16.43
CA PRO A 92 -4.22 0.03 17.49
C PRO A 92 -5.27 -0.70 18.35
N PRO A 93 -4.91 -1.82 19.01
CA PRO A 93 -5.80 -2.52 19.94
C PRO A 93 -6.38 -1.59 21.01
N GLU A 94 -5.61 -0.61 21.48
CA GLU A 94 -6.04 0.38 22.48
C GLU A 94 -7.12 1.33 21.92
N TYR A 95 -7.04 1.65 20.63
CA TYR A 95 -8.07 2.42 19.94
C TYR A 95 -9.37 1.61 19.84
N LEU A 96 -9.30 0.36 19.36
CA LEU A 96 -10.48 -0.51 19.31
C LEU A 96 -11.10 -0.69 20.69
N GLN A 97 -10.28 -0.91 21.70
CA GLN A 97 -10.72 -1.00 23.08
C GLN A 97 -11.48 0.25 23.50
N THR A 98 -10.91 1.44 23.30
CA THR A 98 -11.55 2.70 23.68
C THR A 98 -12.89 2.88 23.00
N GLN A 99 -12.96 2.62 21.68
CA GLN A 99 -14.20 2.75 20.91
C GLN A 99 -15.26 1.72 21.35
N THR A 100 -14.88 0.45 21.52
CA THR A 100 -15.79 -0.61 21.98
C THR A 100 -16.30 -0.32 23.39
N GLU A 101 -15.45 0.12 24.31
CA GLU A 101 -15.85 0.44 25.67
C GLU A 101 -16.74 1.69 25.75
N GLN A 102 -16.54 2.67 24.87
CA GLN A 102 -17.44 3.81 24.71
C GLN A 102 -18.82 3.35 24.22
N VAL A 103 -18.88 2.47 23.22
CA VAL A 103 -20.13 1.87 22.73
C VAL A 103 -20.85 1.13 23.86
N ILE A 104 -20.16 0.27 24.60
CA ILE A 104 -20.72 -0.46 25.75
C ILE A 104 -21.24 0.51 26.81
N GLY A 105 -20.50 1.59 27.07
CA GLY A 105 -20.88 2.62 28.03
C GLY A 105 -22.14 3.41 27.65
N GLN A 106 -22.51 3.43 26.37
CA GLN A 106 -23.71 4.11 25.86
C GLN A 106 -24.89 3.12 25.69
N VAL A 107 -24.62 1.96 25.08
CA VAL A 107 -25.64 0.97 24.73
C VAL A 107 -26.16 0.22 25.96
N VAL A 108 -25.30 -0.18 26.91
CA VAL A 108 -25.75 -0.94 28.08
C VAL A 108 -26.71 -0.11 28.95
N PRO A 109 -26.42 1.16 29.32
CA PRO A 109 -27.38 2.00 30.02
C PRO A 109 -28.70 2.18 29.26
N TYR A 110 -28.64 2.35 27.93
CA TYR A 110 -29.85 2.44 27.11
C TYR A 110 -30.70 1.17 27.17
N VAL A 111 -30.12 0.00 26.89
CA VAL A 111 -30.82 -1.30 26.88
C VAL A 111 -31.31 -1.70 28.28
N THR A 112 -30.64 -1.24 29.33
CA THR A 112 -31.06 -1.52 30.72
C THR A 112 -32.10 -0.52 31.24
N GLY A 113 -32.45 0.50 30.47
CA GLY A 113 -33.44 1.53 30.83
C GLY A 113 -32.91 2.59 31.81
N ASP A 114 -31.59 2.72 31.93
CA ASP A 114 -30.93 3.77 32.73
C ASP A 114 -30.78 5.08 31.94
N GLN A 115 -30.71 4.97 30.61
CA GLN A 115 -30.74 6.11 29.68
C GLN A 115 -31.83 5.92 28.62
N ASP A 116 -32.48 7.01 28.25
CA ASP A 116 -33.58 6.99 27.27
C ASP A 116 -33.08 6.93 25.83
N SER A 117 -31.93 7.55 25.55
CA SER A 117 -31.29 7.66 24.23
C SER A 117 -29.78 7.38 24.31
N PHE A 118 -29.15 7.14 23.16
CA PHE A 118 -27.69 7.05 23.06
C PHE A 118 -27.18 7.66 21.75
N ALA A 119 -25.94 8.11 21.77
CA ALA A 119 -25.24 8.54 20.56
C ALA A 119 -23.79 8.02 20.60
N ILE A 120 -23.42 7.27 19.57
CA ILE A 120 -22.06 6.76 19.36
C ILE A 120 -21.46 7.58 18.22
N THR A 121 -20.42 8.34 18.53
CA THR A 121 -19.67 9.10 17.52
C THR A 121 -18.25 8.56 17.45
N VAL A 122 -17.83 8.11 16.27
CA VAL A 122 -16.50 7.62 15.97
C VAL A 122 -15.85 8.56 14.97
N SER A 123 -14.78 9.24 15.40
CA SER A 123 -13.98 10.08 14.51
C SER A 123 -13.04 9.20 13.68
N LEU A 124 -13.04 9.40 12.36
CA LEU A 124 -12.20 8.63 11.43
C LEU A 124 -11.01 9.44 10.89
N GLN A 125 -10.93 10.74 11.18
CA GLN A 125 -9.87 11.60 10.64
C GLN A 125 -8.47 11.10 11.02
N GLU A 126 -8.23 10.87 12.31
CA GLU A 126 -6.92 10.38 12.77
C GLU A 126 -6.57 9.01 12.20
N ARG A 127 -7.60 8.16 11.99
CA ARG A 127 -7.41 6.83 11.42
C ARG A 127 -7.08 6.92 9.93
N ALA A 128 -7.68 7.88 9.23
CA ALA A 128 -7.39 8.14 7.83
C ALA A 128 -5.99 8.74 7.65
N ASP A 129 -5.54 9.63 8.54
CA ASP A 129 -4.16 10.13 8.54
C ASP A 129 -3.15 8.99 8.77
N ALA A 130 -3.42 8.11 9.74
CA ALA A 130 -2.58 6.92 9.95
C ALA A 130 -2.57 5.96 8.75
N ALA A 131 -3.70 5.83 8.03
CA ALA A 131 -3.78 5.04 6.81
C ALA A 131 -2.96 5.65 5.66
N LEU A 132 -2.95 6.97 5.53
CA LEU A 132 -2.11 7.68 4.56
C LEU A 132 -0.61 7.51 4.86
N GLU A 133 -0.21 7.51 6.14
CA GLU A 133 1.17 7.20 6.54
C GLU A 133 1.56 5.76 6.21
N VAL A 134 0.67 4.80 6.47
CA VAL A 134 0.88 3.41 6.09
C VAL A 134 1.01 3.24 4.58
N LEU A 135 0.18 3.94 3.80
CA LEU A 135 0.26 3.91 2.33
C LEU A 135 1.59 4.51 1.84
N ARG A 136 2.04 5.62 2.44
CA ARG A 136 3.33 6.24 2.15
C ARG A 136 4.48 5.25 2.36
N ASP A 137 4.49 4.58 3.50
CA ASP A 137 5.53 3.60 3.84
C ASP A 137 5.48 2.38 2.90
N PHE A 138 4.28 1.88 2.60
CA PHE A 138 4.10 0.72 1.73
C PHE A 138 4.62 0.97 0.32
N VAL A 139 4.28 2.11 -0.29
CA VAL A 139 4.73 2.46 -1.65
C VAL A 139 6.22 2.82 -1.66
N GLY A 140 6.71 3.47 -0.61
CA GLY A 140 8.13 3.82 -0.45
C GLY A 140 9.05 2.66 -0.08
N ASP A 141 8.48 1.48 0.22
CA ASP A 141 9.25 0.31 0.66
C ASP A 141 10.10 -0.28 -0.49
N PRO A 142 11.38 -0.63 -0.25
CA PRO A 142 12.23 -1.25 -1.25
C PRO A 142 11.68 -2.56 -1.82
N ALA A 143 10.97 -3.37 -1.03
CA ALA A 143 10.39 -4.62 -1.51
C ALA A 143 9.24 -4.34 -2.48
N THR A 144 8.41 -3.33 -2.21
CA THR A 144 7.37 -2.87 -3.14
C THR A 144 7.96 -2.38 -4.45
N TYR A 145 9.01 -1.54 -4.40
CA TYR A 145 9.71 -1.08 -5.61
C TYR A 145 10.22 -2.25 -6.45
N ASN A 146 10.96 -3.19 -5.84
CA ASN A 146 11.51 -4.34 -6.57
C ASN A 146 10.41 -5.23 -7.14
N PHE A 147 9.36 -5.46 -6.38
CA PHE A 147 8.20 -6.23 -6.81
C PHE A 147 7.54 -5.62 -8.05
N LEU A 148 7.26 -4.30 -8.05
CA LEU A 148 6.66 -3.62 -9.20
C LEU A 148 7.54 -3.72 -10.44
N PHE A 149 8.86 -3.62 -10.29
CA PHE A 149 9.79 -3.78 -11.40
C PHE A 149 9.83 -5.21 -11.94
N ASP A 150 9.86 -6.21 -11.06
CA ASP A 150 10.04 -7.59 -11.45
C ASP A 150 8.75 -8.19 -12.02
N GLU A 151 7.58 -7.82 -11.48
CA GLU A 151 6.28 -8.41 -11.85
C GLU A 151 5.45 -7.54 -12.79
N MET A 152 5.73 -6.23 -12.92
CA MET A 152 5.01 -5.37 -13.88
C MET A 152 5.90 -4.78 -14.97
N VAL A 153 7.03 -4.16 -14.61
CA VAL A 153 7.90 -3.48 -15.59
C VAL A 153 8.64 -4.50 -16.46
N THR A 154 9.23 -5.53 -15.87
CA THR A 154 10.03 -6.52 -16.60
C THR A 154 9.22 -7.30 -17.64
N PRO A 155 8.00 -7.81 -17.32
CA PRO A 155 7.14 -8.41 -18.32
C PRO A 155 6.74 -7.41 -19.42
N ALA A 156 6.38 -6.18 -19.06
CA ALA A 156 6.03 -5.16 -20.05
C ALA A 156 7.21 -4.82 -20.98
N VAL A 157 8.44 -4.73 -20.47
CA VAL A 157 9.64 -4.53 -21.28
C VAL A 157 9.86 -5.70 -22.23
N ARG A 158 9.75 -6.93 -21.74
CA ARG A 158 9.89 -8.15 -22.56
C ARG A 158 8.87 -8.18 -23.70
N ASP A 159 7.60 -7.93 -23.37
CA ASP A 159 6.50 -7.98 -24.34
C ASP A 159 6.61 -6.88 -25.41
N ASN A 160 7.31 -5.78 -25.10
CA ASN A 160 7.51 -4.66 -26.02
C ASN A 160 8.93 -4.57 -26.59
N MET A 161 9.79 -5.58 -26.38
CA MET A 161 11.20 -5.52 -26.77
C MET A 161 11.40 -5.32 -28.27
N GLU A 162 10.52 -5.90 -29.11
CA GLU A 162 10.55 -5.72 -30.56
C GLU A 162 10.28 -4.26 -30.97
N ALA A 163 9.39 -3.55 -30.26
CA ALA A 163 9.15 -2.13 -30.49
C ALA A 163 10.32 -1.25 -30.01
N ILE A 164 11.06 -1.70 -28.99
CA ILE A 164 12.19 -0.96 -28.39
C ILE A 164 13.47 -1.12 -29.22
N THR A 165 13.73 -2.33 -29.75
CA THR A 165 14.99 -2.68 -30.43
C THR A 165 14.84 -2.88 -31.94
N GLY A 166 13.60 -2.82 -32.44
CA GLY A 166 13.27 -3.02 -33.85
C GLY A 166 13.87 -1.99 -34.81
N PRO A 167 13.64 -2.17 -36.11
CA PRO A 167 14.04 -1.21 -37.14
C PRO A 167 13.48 0.19 -36.85
N PRO A 168 14.21 1.28 -37.15
CA PRO A 168 15.35 1.34 -38.08
C PRO A 168 16.73 1.12 -37.44
N LEU A 169 16.84 1.06 -36.11
CA LEU A 169 18.15 1.11 -35.43
C LEU A 169 18.78 -0.27 -35.16
N GLY A 170 18.00 -1.36 -35.17
CA GLY A 170 18.52 -2.73 -35.09
C GLY A 170 19.47 -2.97 -33.91
N MET A 171 19.27 -2.26 -32.80
CA MET A 171 20.17 -2.27 -31.65
C MET A 171 20.07 -3.61 -30.92
N LYS A 172 21.19 -4.27 -30.67
CA LYS A 172 21.23 -5.51 -29.87
C LYS A 172 21.27 -5.16 -28.38
N VAL A 173 20.11 -4.83 -27.81
CA VAL A 173 19.95 -4.59 -26.36
C VAL A 173 19.19 -5.77 -25.76
N THR A 174 19.60 -6.21 -24.57
CA THR A 174 18.90 -7.28 -23.83
C THR A 174 17.81 -6.71 -22.92
N ASP A 175 16.81 -7.53 -22.58
CA ASP A 175 15.77 -7.20 -21.59
C ASP A 175 16.37 -6.63 -20.30
N GLN A 176 17.43 -7.28 -19.80
CA GLN A 176 18.08 -6.87 -18.55
C GLN A 176 18.72 -5.49 -18.66
N GLN A 177 19.37 -5.19 -19.79
CA GLN A 177 19.97 -3.88 -20.01
C GLN A 177 18.91 -2.76 -20.00
N VAL A 178 17.76 -2.99 -20.64
CA VAL A 178 16.65 -2.02 -20.63
C VAL A 178 16.07 -1.85 -19.23
N VAL A 179 15.86 -2.95 -18.50
CA VAL A 179 15.34 -2.90 -17.11
C VAL A 179 16.31 -2.18 -16.18
N ASP A 180 17.61 -2.44 -16.26
CA ASP A 180 18.63 -1.77 -15.45
C ASP A 180 18.69 -0.27 -15.77
N GLY A 181 18.60 0.08 -17.06
CA GLY A 181 18.48 1.47 -17.50
C GLY A 181 17.23 2.15 -16.92
N LEU A 182 16.07 1.47 -16.92
CA LEU A 182 14.84 1.98 -16.33
C LEU A 182 14.94 2.14 -14.80
N LYS A 183 15.65 1.24 -14.10
CA LYS A 183 15.90 1.38 -12.65
C LYS A 183 16.77 2.60 -12.34
N GLU A 184 17.69 2.98 -13.23
CA GLU A 184 18.47 4.21 -13.11
C GLU A 184 17.63 5.46 -13.35
N VAL A 185 16.75 5.44 -14.37
CA VAL A 185 15.82 6.55 -14.63
C VAL A 185 14.81 6.69 -13.50
N VAL A 186 14.10 5.62 -13.17
CA VAL A 186 13.07 5.61 -12.13
C VAL A 186 13.70 5.01 -10.87
N ALA A 187 14.63 5.77 -10.30
CA ALA A 187 15.32 5.39 -9.08
C ALA A 187 14.34 5.25 -7.91
N GLN A 188 14.62 4.31 -7.02
CA GLN A 188 13.77 4.03 -5.85
C GLN A 188 13.50 5.28 -4.99
N GLU A 189 14.54 6.10 -4.76
CA GLU A 189 14.43 7.36 -4.01
C GLU A 189 13.46 8.35 -4.66
N TRP A 190 13.41 8.38 -6.00
CA TRP A 190 12.47 9.21 -6.73
C TRP A 190 11.03 8.69 -6.58
N VAL A 191 10.82 7.37 -6.66
CA VAL A 191 9.51 6.75 -6.43
C VAL A 191 8.99 7.06 -5.03
N ARG A 192 9.85 6.96 -4.01
CA ARG A 192 9.50 7.33 -2.64
C ARG A 192 9.11 8.79 -2.53
N ALA A 193 9.86 9.70 -3.14
CA ALA A 193 9.51 11.13 -3.17
C ALA A 193 8.16 11.38 -3.88
N GLN A 194 7.83 10.60 -4.92
CA GLN A 194 6.51 10.70 -5.55
C GLN A 194 5.39 10.12 -4.67
N ALA A 195 5.64 9.05 -3.91
CA ALA A 195 4.68 8.53 -2.93
C ALA A 195 4.36 9.59 -1.86
N ASP A 196 5.39 10.28 -1.36
CA ASP A 196 5.22 11.42 -0.44
C ASP A 196 4.36 12.52 -1.07
N ASN A 197 4.68 12.93 -2.30
CA ASN A 197 3.95 13.97 -3.04
C ASN A 197 2.47 13.60 -3.27
N VAL A 198 2.19 12.34 -3.61
CA VAL A 198 0.82 11.82 -3.78
C VAL A 198 0.06 11.92 -2.47
N VAL A 199 0.64 11.47 -1.36
CA VAL A 199 -0.01 11.50 -0.05
C VAL A 199 -0.23 12.93 0.43
N ASP A 200 0.74 13.83 0.27
CA ASP A 200 0.64 15.23 0.70
C ASP A 200 -0.38 16.03 -0.14
N THR A 201 -0.51 15.69 -1.42
CA THR A 201 -1.40 16.41 -2.36
C THR A 201 -2.81 15.83 -2.38
N ALA A 202 -2.94 14.52 -2.55
CA ALA A 202 -4.23 13.83 -2.65
C ALA A 202 -4.80 13.42 -1.29
N GLY A 203 -3.97 13.24 -0.25
CA GLY A 203 -4.42 12.86 1.09
C GLY A 203 -5.46 13.82 1.69
N PRO A 204 -5.25 15.15 1.67
CA PRO A 204 -6.27 16.10 2.10
C PRO A 204 -7.58 16.01 1.31
N TYR A 205 -7.52 15.66 0.02
CA TYR A 205 -8.73 15.45 -0.79
C TYR A 205 -9.46 14.15 -0.39
N ILE A 206 -8.73 13.04 -0.26
CA ILE A 206 -9.26 11.72 0.14
C ILE A 206 -9.86 11.78 1.56
N THR A 207 -9.30 12.60 2.44
CA THR A 207 -9.79 12.79 3.83
C THR A 207 -10.90 13.83 3.94
N GLY A 208 -11.36 14.41 2.82
CA GLY A 208 -12.43 15.42 2.80
C GLY A 208 -12.02 16.80 3.34
N ARG A 209 -10.73 17.04 3.61
CA ARG A 209 -10.21 18.36 4.04
C ARG A 209 -10.08 19.35 2.87
N LYS A 210 -9.97 18.85 1.64
CA LYS A 210 -9.98 19.64 0.40
C LYS A 210 -10.98 19.06 -0.60
N ASP A 211 -11.59 19.94 -1.39
CA ASP A 211 -12.57 19.56 -2.41
C ASP A 211 -11.95 19.19 -3.76
N THR A 212 -10.71 19.61 -4.01
CA THR A 212 -9.97 19.35 -5.26
C THR A 212 -8.50 19.09 -4.96
N PHE A 213 -7.82 18.47 -5.92
CA PHE A 213 -6.36 18.37 -5.87
C PHE A 213 -5.76 18.41 -7.28
N THR A 214 -4.50 18.80 -7.36
CA THR A 214 -3.73 18.77 -8.60
C THR A 214 -2.35 18.24 -8.25
N LEU A 215 -2.12 16.98 -8.58
CA LEU A 215 -0.84 16.30 -8.43
C LEU A 215 0.00 16.60 -9.66
N THR A 216 1.21 17.10 -9.46
CA THR A 216 2.20 17.26 -10.53
C THR A 216 3.42 16.39 -10.22
N VAL A 217 3.74 15.47 -11.12
CA VAL A 217 4.91 14.59 -11.07
C VAL A 217 5.98 15.17 -12.00
N PRO A 218 7.08 15.73 -11.46
CA PRO A 218 8.13 16.33 -12.27
C PRO A 218 8.92 15.24 -13.02
N LEU A 219 9.09 15.43 -14.33
CA LEU A 219 9.80 14.49 -15.21
C LEU A 219 11.10 15.04 -15.79
N ALA A 220 11.43 16.31 -15.57
CA ALA A 220 12.61 16.96 -16.18
C ALA A 220 13.92 16.20 -15.85
N ASP A 221 14.18 15.94 -14.57
CA ASP A 221 15.38 15.20 -14.14
C ASP A 221 15.37 13.75 -14.64
N ARG A 222 14.17 13.16 -14.76
CA ARG A 222 14.00 11.79 -15.28
C ARG A 222 14.27 11.74 -16.77
N ALA A 223 13.91 12.79 -17.51
CA ALA A 223 14.18 12.94 -18.92
C ALA A 223 15.70 13.02 -19.20
N GLU A 224 16.44 13.74 -18.36
CA GLU A 224 17.90 13.84 -18.46
C GLU A 224 18.58 12.50 -18.11
N ALA A 225 18.14 11.83 -17.05
CA ALA A 225 18.61 10.49 -16.71
C ALA A 225 18.35 9.48 -17.86
N ALA A 226 17.15 9.53 -18.46
CA ALA A 226 16.79 8.69 -19.60
C ALA A 226 17.66 8.97 -20.83
N LEU A 227 17.95 10.24 -21.12
CA LEU A 227 18.87 10.62 -22.19
C LEU A 227 20.26 10.00 -21.97
N GLY A 228 20.78 10.05 -20.73
CA GLY A 228 22.06 9.43 -20.39
C GLY A 228 22.08 7.91 -20.58
N VAL A 229 20.98 7.22 -20.26
CA VAL A 229 20.82 5.77 -20.53
C VAL A 229 20.82 5.50 -22.04
N VAL A 230 20.02 6.25 -22.81
CA VAL A 230 19.94 6.07 -24.28
C VAL A 230 21.28 6.35 -24.95
N GLN A 231 22.00 7.40 -24.55
CA GLN A 231 23.34 7.70 -25.06
C GLN A 231 24.33 6.54 -24.84
N ARG A 232 24.28 5.90 -23.67
CA ARG A 232 25.10 4.71 -23.39
C ARG A 232 24.73 3.54 -24.29
N PHE A 233 23.44 3.25 -24.46
CA PHE A 233 23.00 2.16 -25.36
C PHE A 233 23.44 2.39 -26.79
N ILE A 234 23.32 3.62 -27.31
CA ILE A 234 23.76 3.96 -28.66
C ILE A 234 25.28 3.79 -28.78
N ARG A 235 26.06 4.18 -27.78
CA ARG A 235 27.53 4.01 -27.78
C ARG A 235 27.94 2.54 -27.84
N ASP A 236 27.23 1.68 -27.10
CA ASP A 236 27.54 0.25 -26.98
C ASP A 236 27.05 -0.57 -28.19
N ALA A 237 26.02 -0.10 -28.91
CA ALA A 237 25.34 -0.86 -29.96
C ALA A 237 26.14 -1.06 -31.28
N ASN A 238 27.41 -0.66 -31.36
CA ASN A 238 28.23 -0.72 -32.59
C ASN A 238 27.52 -0.19 -33.85
N VAL A 239 26.93 1.00 -33.75
CA VAL A 239 26.08 1.63 -34.78
C VAL A 239 26.86 2.02 -36.06
N TYR A 240 28.19 1.92 -36.02
CA TYR A 240 29.04 2.26 -37.17
C TYR A 240 28.72 1.44 -38.42
N ASP A 241 28.67 0.11 -38.28
CA ASP A 241 28.48 -0.77 -39.45
C ASP A 241 27.10 -0.54 -40.07
N LEU A 242 26.07 -0.35 -39.23
CA LEU A 242 24.71 -0.03 -39.65
C LEU A 242 24.63 1.31 -40.41
N LEU A 243 25.15 2.39 -39.81
CA LEU A 243 25.11 3.72 -40.42
C LEU A 243 25.93 3.75 -41.71
N PHE A 244 27.08 3.07 -41.73
CA PHE A 244 27.91 3.02 -42.92
C PHE A 244 27.20 2.28 -44.06
N ASP A 245 26.70 1.08 -43.81
CA ASP A 245 26.14 0.23 -44.86
C ASP A 245 24.75 0.69 -45.33
N GLN A 246 23.92 1.27 -44.44
CA GLN A 246 22.54 1.65 -44.77
C GLN A 246 22.35 3.12 -45.12
N VAL A 247 23.23 4.02 -44.66
CA VAL A 247 23.06 5.48 -44.84
C VAL A 247 24.20 6.05 -45.66
N ILE A 248 25.45 5.86 -45.21
CA ILE A 248 26.62 6.53 -45.80
C ILE A 248 26.96 5.95 -47.17
N ALA A 249 27.13 4.63 -47.28
CA ALA A 249 27.51 3.99 -48.54
C ALA A 249 26.45 4.20 -49.65
N PRO A 250 25.14 4.03 -49.41
CA PRO A 250 24.12 4.31 -50.42
C PRO A 250 24.06 5.78 -50.83
N ALA A 251 24.21 6.72 -49.88
CA ALA A 251 24.23 8.15 -50.18
C ALA A 251 25.46 8.54 -51.01
N VAL A 252 26.62 7.95 -50.72
CA VAL A 252 27.86 8.15 -51.48
C VAL A 252 27.71 7.61 -52.90
N GLN A 253 27.19 6.39 -53.06
CA GLN A 253 26.94 5.78 -54.37
C GLN A 253 25.92 6.57 -55.19
N GLY A 254 24.84 7.05 -54.56
CA GLY A 254 23.79 7.82 -55.22
C GLY A 254 24.23 9.22 -55.68
N ASN A 255 25.14 9.88 -54.95
CA ASN A 255 25.61 11.23 -55.27
C ASN A 255 26.84 11.25 -56.19
N LEU A 256 27.74 10.27 -56.09
CA LEU A 256 28.99 10.26 -56.85
C LEU A 256 28.83 9.67 -58.27
N GLY A 257 27.78 8.87 -58.52
CA GLY A 257 27.41 8.37 -59.85
C GLY A 257 28.48 7.54 -60.58
N ASN A 258 28.10 6.91 -61.69
CA ASN A 258 28.93 5.96 -62.48
C ASN A 258 30.40 6.40 -62.58
N ALA A 259 31.30 5.54 -62.09
CA ALA A 259 32.75 5.56 -62.23
C ALA A 259 33.39 6.90 -62.66
N VAL A 260 34.04 7.58 -61.71
CA VAL A 260 34.79 8.82 -61.99
C VAL A 260 35.85 8.52 -63.06
N GLN A 261 35.60 9.02 -64.27
CA GLN A 261 36.56 8.94 -65.37
C GLN A 261 37.60 10.01 -65.15
N LEU A 262 38.76 9.58 -64.67
CA LEU A 262 39.92 10.43 -64.56
C LEU A 262 40.63 10.49 -65.92
N PRO A 263 41.43 11.54 -66.15
CA PRO A 263 42.34 11.59 -67.29
C PRO A 263 43.18 10.30 -67.40
N PHE A 264 43.67 10.00 -68.61
CA PHE A 264 44.54 8.82 -68.89
C PHE A 264 43.84 7.46 -68.84
N GLY A 265 42.51 7.41 -68.96
CA GLY A 265 41.75 6.16 -69.04
C GLY A 265 41.63 5.42 -67.70
N ILE A 266 41.87 6.12 -66.59
CA ILE A 266 41.72 5.59 -65.24
C ILE A 266 40.27 5.76 -64.81
N SER A 267 39.61 4.65 -64.49
CA SER A 267 38.30 4.66 -63.85
C SER A 267 38.43 4.28 -62.39
N ILE A 268 37.75 5.01 -61.52
CA ILE A 268 37.54 4.62 -60.12
C ILE A 268 36.13 4.02 -60.05
N THR A 269 36.03 2.79 -59.56
CA THR A 269 34.77 2.06 -59.43
C THR A 269 34.03 2.45 -58.14
N ASP A 270 32.73 2.21 -58.09
CA ASP A 270 31.91 2.53 -56.91
C ASP A 270 32.39 1.80 -55.64
N ALA A 271 32.86 0.57 -55.78
CA ALA A 271 33.43 -0.21 -54.67
C ALA A 271 34.71 0.43 -54.12
N GLU A 272 35.53 1.01 -54.99
CA GLU A 272 36.75 1.72 -54.63
C GLU A 272 36.46 3.07 -53.96
N VAL A 273 35.42 3.77 -54.43
CA VAL A 273 34.92 5.00 -53.78
C VAL A 273 34.39 4.69 -52.38
N VAL A 274 33.56 3.67 -52.22
CA VAL A 274 33.04 3.27 -50.90
C VAL A 274 34.19 2.84 -49.98
N GLY A 275 35.19 2.13 -50.50
CA GLY A 275 36.40 1.79 -49.75
C GLY A 275 37.17 3.02 -49.27
N ALA A 276 37.33 4.02 -50.13
CA ALA A 276 37.97 5.29 -49.78
C ALA A 276 37.19 6.08 -48.73
N VAL A 277 35.85 6.12 -48.83
CA VAL A 277 35.02 6.75 -47.80
C VAL A 277 35.13 6.01 -46.48
N LYS A 278 35.20 4.68 -46.48
CA LYS A 278 35.37 3.87 -45.25
C LYS A 278 36.68 4.18 -44.52
N GLU A 279 37.74 4.50 -45.26
CA GLU A 279 39.04 4.89 -44.70
C GLU A 279 39.00 6.27 -44.03
N VAL A 280 38.20 7.19 -44.58
CA VAL A 280 38.09 8.58 -44.11
C VAL A 280 37.08 8.74 -42.98
N VAL A 281 35.97 8.02 -43.09
CA VAL A 281 34.85 7.98 -42.14
C VAL A 281 35.13 6.87 -41.14
N THR A 282 36.05 7.13 -40.21
CA THR A 282 36.46 6.17 -39.18
C THR A 282 35.34 5.93 -38.16
N ARG A 283 35.41 4.79 -37.47
CA ARG A 283 34.47 4.45 -36.39
C ARG A 283 34.43 5.53 -35.30
N GLU A 284 35.60 6.01 -34.89
CA GLU A 284 35.74 7.07 -33.90
C GLU A 284 35.07 8.37 -34.35
N TRP A 285 35.22 8.76 -35.62
CA TRP A 285 34.59 9.99 -36.12
C TRP A 285 33.07 9.87 -36.15
N VAL A 286 32.52 8.73 -36.60
CA VAL A 286 31.07 8.49 -36.60
C VAL A 286 30.52 8.48 -35.18
N GLN A 287 31.21 7.83 -34.23
CA GLN A 287 30.82 7.85 -32.82
C GLN A 287 30.79 9.27 -32.26
N GLY A 288 31.79 10.11 -32.59
CA GLY A 288 31.77 11.53 -32.20
C GLY A 288 30.57 12.30 -32.78
N GLN A 289 30.17 12.02 -34.02
CA GLN A 289 28.97 12.64 -34.60
C GLN A 289 27.67 12.16 -33.94
N VAL A 290 27.61 10.90 -33.53
CA VAL A 290 26.47 10.35 -32.78
C VAL A 290 26.35 10.99 -31.40
N ASP A 291 27.47 11.18 -30.68
CA ASP A 291 27.49 11.89 -29.40
C ASP A 291 27.07 13.36 -29.57
N ASN A 292 27.54 14.04 -30.62
CA ASN A 292 27.12 15.41 -30.95
C ASN A 292 25.62 15.49 -31.29
N LEU A 293 25.10 14.53 -32.05
CA LEU A 293 23.68 14.44 -32.40
C LEU A 293 22.84 14.25 -31.14
N ALA A 294 23.22 13.31 -30.26
CA ALA A 294 22.51 13.07 -29.01
C ALA A 294 22.57 14.29 -28.08
N GLY A 295 23.70 15.01 -28.03
CA GLY A 295 23.85 16.26 -27.26
C GLY A 295 23.04 17.43 -27.83
N ALA A 296 22.86 17.49 -29.15
CA ALA A 296 22.04 18.52 -29.81
C ALA A 296 20.53 18.22 -29.70
N MET A 297 20.14 16.97 -29.97
CA MET A 297 18.74 16.53 -29.93
C MET A 297 18.22 16.32 -28.52
N GLY A 298 19.06 15.92 -27.57
CA GLY A 298 18.68 15.63 -26.19
C GLY A 298 17.88 16.75 -25.53
N PRO A 299 18.44 17.97 -25.38
CA PRO A 299 17.72 19.12 -24.82
C PRO A 299 16.46 19.51 -25.60
N TYR A 300 16.42 19.24 -26.91
CA TYR A 300 15.22 19.48 -27.71
C TYR A 300 14.11 18.46 -27.39
N ILE A 301 14.42 17.16 -27.36
CA ILE A 301 13.49 16.07 -27.06
C ILE A 301 12.99 16.15 -25.61
N THR A 302 13.84 16.56 -24.67
CA THR A 302 13.43 16.75 -23.26
C THR A 302 12.67 18.05 -23.02
N GLY A 303 12.51 18.90 -24.05
CA GLY A 303 11.75 20.15 -23.97
C GLY A 303 12.50 21.32 -23.31
N GLN A 304 13.80 21.16 -22.99
CA GLN A 304 14.65 22.23 -22.47
C GLN A 304 14.95 23.31 -23.53
N ARG A 305 14.92 22.93 -24.81
CA ARG A 305 15.08 23.85 -25.96
C ARG A 305 13.95 23.67 -26.97
N ASP A 306 13.51 24.78 -27.56
CA ASP A 306 12.44 24.77 -28.56
C ASP A 306 12.93 24.34 -29.95
N SER A 307 14.21 24.52 -30.26
CA SER A 307 14.86 24.14 -31.52
C SER A 307 16.27 23.58 -31.29
N PHE A 308 16.82 22.92 -32.31
CA PHE A 308 18.23 22.50 -32.30
C PHE A 308 18.87 22.67 -33.68
N THR A 309 20.19 22.77 -33.69
CA THR A 309 20.98 22.81 -34.93
C THR A 309 22.24 22.01 -34.71
N LEU A 310 22.42 20.96 -35.50
CA LEU A 310 23.63 20.17 -35.57
C LEU A 310 24.38 20.55 -36.84
N VAL A 311 25.65 20.93 -36.70
CA VAL A 311 26.55 21.20 -37.83
C VAL A 311 27.62 20.11 -37.83
N VAL A 312 27.62 19.28 -38.87
CA VAL A 312 28.64 18.27 -39.12
C VAL A 312 29.68 18.87 -40.06
N ASP A 313 30.88 19.13 -39.54
CA ASP A 313 32.00 19.60 -40.34
C ASP A 313 32.59 18.43 -41.15
N LEU A 314 32.66 18.61 -42.47
CA LEU A 314 33.20 17.65 -43.41
C LEU A 314 34.48 18.15 -44.07
N ALA A 315 34.98 19.33 -43.75
CA ALA A 315 36.14 19.93 -44.42
C ALA A 315 37.39 19.03 -44.32
N ASP A 316 37.72 18.58 -43.11
CA ASP A 316 38.86 17.69 -42.86
C ASP A 316 38.67 16.32 -43.54
N ARG A 317 37.44 15.80 -43.49
CA ARG A 317 37.09 14.51 -44.12
C ARG A 317 37.16 14.59 -45.64
N LYS A 318 36.71 15.70 -46.21
CA LYS A 318 36.80 16.00 -47.63
C LYS A 318 38.26 16.07 -48.08
N GLN A 319 39.11 16.75 -47.32
CA GLN A 319 40.55 16.80 -47.62
C GLN A 319 41.21 15.42 -47.51
N ALA A 320 40.87 14.64 -46.50
CA ALA A 320 41.36 13.27 -46.35
C ALA A 320 40.89 12.37 -47.51
N ALA A 321 39.62 12.48 -47.94
CA ALA A 321 39.09 11.74 -49.08
C ALA A 321 39.79 12.09 -50.38
N THR A 322 40.07 13.38 -50.62
CA THR A 322 40.86 13.81 -51.78
C THR A 322 42.23 13.12 -51.82
N ARG A 323 42.95 13.05 -50.69
CA ARG A 323 44.26 12.36 -50.64
C ARG A 323 44.13 10.86 -50.91
N VAL A 324 43.16 10.18 -50.32
CA VAL A 324 42.94 8.73 -50.52
C VAL A 324 42.64 8.41 -51.98
N VAL A 325 41.81 9.23 -52.63
CA VAL A 325 41.46 9.07 -54.04
C VAL A 325 42.62 9.43 -54.97
N GLU A 326 43.38 10.49 -54.65
CA GLU A 326 44.62 10.85 -55.37
C GLU A 326 45.64 9.71 -55.34
N ASP A 327 45.90 9.13 -54.16
CA ASP A 327 46.82 8.01 -53.99
C ASP A 327 46.34 6.76 -54.74
N MET A 328 45.02 6.53 -54.78
CA MET A 328 44.44 5.43 -55.53
C MET A 328 44.58 5.61 -57.04
N ALA A 329 44.36 6.83 -57.55
CA ALA A 329 44.56 7.16 -58.95
C ALA A 329 46.04 7.03 -59.35
N ASP A 330 46.97 7.48 -58.50
CA ASP A 330 48.41 7.33 -58.72
C ASP A 330 48.82 5.86 -58.82
N ARG A 331 48.37 5.02 -57.87
CA ARG A 331 48.61 3.57 -57.90
C ARG A 331 48.09 2.92 -59.18
N LYS A 332 46.88 3.27 -59.63
CA LYS A 332 46.33 2.75 -60.89
C LYS A 332 47.11 3.21 -62.10
N LEU A 333 47.49 4.50 -62.16
CA LEU A 333 48.33 5.02 -63.24
C LEU A 333 49.67 4.30 -63.28
N ARG A 334 50.28 4.02 -62.12
CA ARG A 334 51.54 3.27 -62.02
C ARG A 334 51.41 1.87 -62.58
N THR A 335 50.36 1.14 -62.21
CA THR A 335 50.07 -0.19 -62.77
C THR A 335 49.87 -0.15 -64.29
N LEU A 336 49.14 0.84 -64.80
CA LEU A 336 48.95 1.01 -66.25
C LEU A 336 50.30 1.25 -66.94
N VAL A 337 51.10 2.19 -66.43
CA VAL A 337 52.42 2.52 -66.99
C VAL A 337 53.40 1.34 -66.93
N ASP A 338 53.38 0.57 -65.84
CA ASP A 338 54.26 -0.60 -65.68
C ASP A 338 53.82 -1.79 -66.56
N SER A 339 52.56 -1.84 -66.97
CA SER A 339 52.05 -2.84 -67.91
C SER A 339 52.37 -2.55 -69.38
N LEU A 340 52.90 -1.36 -69.70
CA LEU A 340 53.25 -0.97 -71.06
C LEU A 340 54.50 -1.72 -71.56
N PRO A 341 54.52 -2.16 -72.84
CA PRO A 341 55.70 -2.77 -73.44
C PRO A 341 56.86 -1.77 -73.55
N VAL A 342 58.09 -2.25 -73.50
CA VAL A 342 59.29 -1.42 -73.67
C VAL A 342 59.35 -0.87 -75.10
N CYS A 343 59.58 0.44 -75.26
CA CYS A 343 59.67 1.08 -76.57
C CYS A 343 60.82 0.53 -77.43
N THR A 344 60.56 0.30 -78.71
CA THR A 344 61.62 0.09 -79.72
C THR A 344 62.32 1.40 -80.05
N GLN A 345 63.53 1.34 -80.64
CA GLN A 345 64.30 2.55 -81.00
C GLN A 345 63.53 3.49 -81.93
N GLN A 346 62.75 2.97 -82.88
CA GLN A 346 61.94 3.78 -83.79
C GLN A 346 60.78 4.48 -83.06
N GLN A 347 60.06 3.75 -82.20
CA GLN A 347 58.96 4.30 -81.40
C GLN A 347 59.45 5.37 -80.39
N LEU A 348 60.66 5.21 -79.85
CA LEU A 348 61.25 6.20 -78.95
C LEU A 348 61.56 7.52 -79.68
N LEU A 349 62.07 7.46 -80.92
CA LEU A 349 62.32 8.64 -81.74
C LEU A 349 61.03 9.37 -82.13
N GLU A 350 59.98 8.63 -82.48
CA GLU A 350 58.65 9.20 -82.78
C GLU A 350 58.02 9.88 -81.55
N LEU A 351 58.16 9.27 -80.38
CA LEU A 351 57.65 9.82 -79.12
C LEU A 351 58.34 11.13 -78.71
N LEU A 352 59.65 11.22 -78.96
CA LEU A 352 60.44 12.43 -78.70
C LEU A 352 60.12 13.58 -79.69
N GLN A 353 59.67 13.24 -80.91
CA GLN A 353 59.32 14.22 -81.95
C GLN A 353 57.87 14.73 -81.82
N SER A 354 56.93 13.87 -81.42
CA SER A 354 55.51 14.23 -81.27
C SER A 354 55.20 14.96 -79.96
N GLY A 355 56.11 14.86 -78.98
CA GLY A 355 55.95 15.47 -77.67
C GLY A 355 55.00 14.68 -76.77
N LEU A 356 55.37 14.57 -75.49
CA LEU A 356 54.61 13.89 -74.46
C LEU A 356 53.47 14.78 -73.95
N SER A 357 52.43 14.98 -74.77
CA SER A 357 51.35 15.91 -74.45
C SER A 357 50.06 15.16 -74.08
N GLY A 358 49.86 14.91 -72.78
CA GLY A 358 48.54 14.60 -72.22
C GLY A 358 47.91 13.24 -72.57
N GLN A 359 48.63 12.30 -73.20
CA GLN A 359 48.17 10.93 -73.44
C GLN A 359 49.19 9.90 -72.97
N VAL A 360 48.72 8.74 -72.51
CA VAL A 360 49.59 7.63 -72.10
C VAL A 360 50.34 7.12 -73.33
N PRO A 361 51.68 7.09 -73.33
CA PRO A 361 52.44 6.63 -74.48
C PRO A 361 52.16 5.15 -74.75
N PRO A 362 52.17 4.70 -76.03
CA PRO A 362 51.89 3.31 -76.37
C PRO A 362 52.96 2.32 -75.88
N CYS A 363 54.10 2.81 -75.41
CA CYS A 363 55.22 2.04 -74.89
C CYS A 363 55.98 2.83 -73.80
N LYS A 364 56.72 2.12 -72.93
CA LYS A 364 57.54 2.69 -71.86
C LYS A 364 58.99 2.87 -72.32
N PRO A 365 59.55 4.09 -72.30
CA PRO A 365 60.97 4.33 -72.53
C PRO A 365 61.83 3.70 -71.42
N VAL A 366 62.88 2.93 -71.77
CA VAL A 366 63.77 2.24 -70.80
C VAL A 366 64.45 3.22 -69.83
N ALA A 367 64.64 4.48 -70.24
CA ALA A 367 65.42 5.48 -69.52
C ALA A 367 64.63 6.27 -68.46
N PHE A 368 63.31 6.08 -68.35
CA PHE A 368 62.46 6.89 -67.46
C PHE A 368 61.85 6.04 -66.34
N THR A 369 61.97 6.49 -65.10
CA THR A 369 61.16 5.98 -63.99
C THR A 369 59.73 6.50 -64.10
N TYR A 370 58.78 5.85 -63.41
CA TYR A 370 57.39 6.31 -63.38
C TYR A 370 57.28 7.79 -62.98
N ASP A 371 58.00 8.22 -61.95
CA ASP A 371 57.92 9.61 -61.45
C ASP A 371 58.48 10.61 -62.48
N GLN A 372 59.55 10.23 -63.19
CA GLN A 372 60.12 11.04 -64.27
C GLN A 372 59.18 11.12 -65.48
N LEU A 373 58.49 10.02 -65.81
CA LEU A 373 57.51 9.97 -66.89
C LEU A 373 56.25 10.79 -66.55
N LYS A 374 55.77 10.69 -65.30
CA LYS A 374 54.63 11.47 -64.79
C LYS A 374 54.90 12.97 -64.84
N GLN A 375 56.09 13.40 -64.43
CA GLN A 375 56.53 14.80 -64.51
C GLN A 375 56.69 15.28 -65.96
N ALA A 376 57.28 14.46 -66.83
CA ALA A 376 57.48 14.81 -68.24
C ALA A 376 56.17 14.93 -69.03
N LEU A 377 55.15 14.14 -68.67
CA LEU A 377 53.80 14.18 -69.25
C LEU A 377 52.91 15.30 -68.67
N GLY A 378 53.39 16.04 -67.66
CA GLY A 378 52.61 17.08 -66.98
C GLY A 378 51.34 16.57 -66.32
N ILE A 379 51.33 15.31 -65.85
CA ILE A 379 50.13 14.67 -65.30
C ILE A 379 49.89 15.17 -63.89
N ASP A 380 48.92 16.08 -63.75
CA ASP A 380 48.34 16.44 -62.46
C ASP A 380 47.04 15.65 -62.25
N LEU A 381 47.12 14.60 -61.42
CA LEU A 381 45.94 13.86 -60.97
C LEU A 381 45.22 14.56 -59.82
N ALA A 382 45.90 15.47 -59.11
CA ALA A 382 45.36 16.14 -57.92
C ALA A 382 44.32 17.20 -58.28
N GLY A 383 44.58 18.01 -59.31
CA GLY A 383 43.65 19.04 -59.79
C GLY A 383 42.26 18.49 -60.16
N PRO A 384 42.15 17.52 -61.09
CA PRO A 384 40.87 16.95 -61.50
C PRO A 384 40.13 16.21 -60.38
N VAL A 385 40.84 15.43 -59.57
CA VAL A 385 40.26 14.70 -58.42
C VAL A 385 39.70 15.68 -57.40
N ARG A 386 40.46 16.73 -57.07
CA ARG A 386 40.02 17.78 -56.16
C ARG A 386 38.80 18.50 -56.68
N GLN A 387 38.76 18.85 -57.97
CA GLN A 387 37.60 19.53 -58.56
C GLN A 387 36.31 18.69 -58.50
N VAL A 388 36.41 17.38 -58.76
CA VAL A 388 35.27 16.46 -58.69
C VAL A 388 34.76 16.31 -57.25
N ILE A 389 35.66 16.08 -56.30
CA ILE A 389 35.31 15.91 -54.88
C ILE A 389 34.83 17.26 -54.29
N GLU A 390 35.42 18.37 -54.71
CA GLU A 390 35.03 19.71 -54.26
C GLU A 390 33.65 20.14 -54.72
N ALA A 391 33.29 19.81 -55.97
CA ALA A 391 32.01 20.15 -56.56
C ALA A 391 30.86 19.27 -56.03
N GLN A 392 31.13 18.03 -55.64
CA GLN A 392 30.08 17.06 -55.29
C GLN A 392 29.85 16.89 -53.78
N LEU A 393 30.84 17.21 -52.92
CA LEU A 393 30.69 17.10 -51.46
C LEU A 393 30.65 18.47 -50.78
N PRO A 394 29.61 18.79 -49.99
CA PRO A 394 29.58 20.03 -49.21
C PRO A 394 30.65 20.02 -48.11
N SER A 395 31.12 21.21 -47.72
CA SER A 395 32.11 21.36 -46.64
C SER A 395 31.51 21.17 -45.24
N SER A 396 30.20 21.32 -45.10
CA SER A 396 29.46 21.09 -43.86
C SER A 396 28.05 20.65 -44.16
N PHE A 397 27.49 19.81 -43.30
CA PHE A 397 26.09 19.42 -43.33
C PHE A 397 25.39 19.99 -42.10
N THR A 398 24.23 20.63 -42.28
CA THR A 398 23.42 21.17 -41.18
C THR A 398 22.12 20.39 -41.07
N PHE A 399 21.80 19.93 -39.87
CA PHE A 399 20.58 19.23 -39.55
C PHE A 399 19.84 19.96 -38.43
N THR A 400 18.57 20.29 -38.66
CA THR A 400 17.74 21.09 -37.75
C THR A 400 16.53 20.31 -37.26
N ASP A 401 15.81 20.87 -36.28
CA ASP A 401 14.51 20.36 -35.84
C ASP A 401 13.47 20.32 -36.97
N THR A 402 13.56 21.25 -37.92
CA THR A 402 12.68 21.26 -39.11
C THR A 402 12.97 20.05 -40.01
N ASP A 403 14.25 19.69 -40.16
CA ASP A 403 14.63 18.52 -40.96
C ASP A 403 14.21 17.22 -40.28
N LEU A 404 14.38 17.11 -38.96
CA LEU A 404 13.83 16.00 -38.18
C LEU A 404 12.31 15.86 -38.37
N ARG A 405 11.56 16.96 -38.27
CA ARG A 405 10.10 16.94 -38.44
C ARG A 405 9.66 16.49 -39.82
N ARG A 406 10.43 16.79 -40.88
CA ARG A 406 10.15 16.32 -42.24
C ARG A 406 10.32 14.80 -42.39
N LEU A 407 11.12 14.17 -41.54
CA LEU A 407 11.30 12.72 -41.51
C LEU A 407 10.19 11.99 -40.75
N LEU A 408 9.42 12.70 -39.92
CA LEU A 408 8.35 12.13 -39.11
C LEU A 408 6.99 12.22 -39.83
N THR A 409 6.12 11.25 -39.59
CA THR A 409 4.70 11.39 -39.98
C THR A 409 4.02 12.47 -39.13
N PRO A 410 2.95 13.12 -39.60
CA PRO A 410 2.23 14.14 -38.83
C PRO A 410 1.84 13.67 -37.43
N ASP A 411 1.35 12.43 -37.30
CA ASP A 411 0.97 11.84 -36.01
C ASP A 411 2.18 11.67 -35.08
N THR A 412 3.34 11.27 -35.61
CA THR A 412 4.56 11.10 -34.82
C THR A 412 5.14 12.43 -34.37
N ALA A 413 5.06 13.46 -35.23
CA ALA A 413 5.46 14.82 -34.88
C ALA A 413 4.58 15.39 -33.75
N GLN A 414 3.27 15.16 -33.80
CA GLN A 414 2.36 15.55 -32.71
C GLN A 414 2.70 14.83 -31.40
N ARG A 415 2.90 13.50 -31.45
CA ARG A 415 3.32 12.72 -30.28
C ARG A 415 4.63 13.22 -29.68
N LEU A 416 5.60 13.59 -30.52
CA LEU A 416 6.85 14.18 -30.06
C LEU A 416 6.60 15.49 -29.31
N ASP A 417 5.71 16.35 -29.81
CA ASP A 417 5.37 17.61 -29.13
C ASP A 417 4.63 17.37 -27.80
N ASP A 418 3.73 16.38 -27.75
CA ASP A 418 3.03 15.99 -26.51
C ASP A 418 4.00 15.40 -25.47
N VAL A 419 4.95 14.57 -25.90
CA VAL A 419 6.02 14.02 -25.04
C VAL A 419 6.92 15.14 -24.54
N ARG A 420 7.40 16.02 -25.43
CA ARG A 420 8.23 17.18 -25.06
C ARG A 420 7.53 18.05 -24.02
N LYS A 421 6.24 18.34 -24.24
CA LYS A 421 5.43 19.10 -23.30
C LYS A 421 5.34 18.40 -21.94
N THR A 422 5.07 17.10 -21.93
CA THR A 422 4.93 16.29 -20.71
C THR A 422 6.25 16.18 -19.93
N LEU A 423 7.39 16.02 -20.61
CA LEU A 423 8.70 15.99 -19.96
C LEU A 423 9.07 17.35 -19.35
N ARG A 424 8.68 18.45 -20.00
CA ARG A 424 8.93 19.82 -19.53
C ARG A 424 8.02 20.25 -18.40
N GLU A 425 6.71 20.03 -18.54
CA GLU A 425 5.68 20.50 -17.59
C GLU A 425 5.41 19.48 -16.48
N GLY A 426 5.86 18.24 -16.65
CA GLY A 426 5.54 17.12 -15.77
C GLY A 426 4.20 16.48 -16.11
N PHE A 427 3.94 15.34 -15.49
CA PHE A 427 2.65 14.68 -15.56
C PHE A 427 1.71 15.30 -14.52
N THR A 428 0.55 15.78 -14.96
CA THR A 428 -0.45 16.36 -14.05
C THR A 428 -1.66 15.43 -13.95
N PHE A 429 -2.12 15.19 -12.73
CA PHE A 429 -3.27 14.35 -12.43
C PHE A 429 -4.19 15.07 -11.43
N THR A 430 -5.48 15.16 -11.78
CA THR A 430 -6.46 15.95 -11.01
C THR A 430 -7.54 15.07 -10.38
N ASP A 431 -8.36 15.65 -9.51
CA ASP A 431 -9.55 14.97 -9.00
C ASP A 431 -10.55 14.60 -10.10
N ALA A 432 -10.65 15.40 -11.16
CA ALA A 432 -11.47 15.08 -12.32
C ALA A 432 -10.95 13.83 -13.05
N ASP A 433 -9.62 13.68 -13.18
CA ASP A 433 -9.01 12.49 -13.77
C ASP A 433 -9.26 11.24 -12.91
N LEU A 434 -9.11 11.37 -11.59
CA LEU A 434 -9.43 10.29 -10.66
C LEU A 434 -10.88 9.85 -10.78
N ARG A 435 -11.82 10.80 -10.77
CA ARG A 435 -13.27 10.53 -10.90
C ARG A 435 -13.59 9.86 -12.24
N ARG A 436 -12.96 10.30 -13.32
CA ARG A 436 -13.12 9.68 -14.65
C ARG A 436 -12.65 8.23 -14.65
N ILE A 437 -11.46 7.94 -14.10
CA ILE A 437 -10.92 6.57 -14.02
C ILE A 437 -11.81 5.69 -13.13
N LEU A 438 -12.28 6.21 -12.00
CA LEU A 438 -13.22 5.48 -11.13
C LEU A 438 -14.53 5.17 -11.85
N GLY A 439 -15.06 6.10 -12.64
CA GLY A 439 -16.25 5.87 -13.45
C GLY A 439 -16.03 4.82 -14.56
N GLU A 440 -14.87 4.85 -15.22
CA GLU A 440 -14.49 3.89 -16.26
C GLU A 440 -14.32 2.46 -15.71
N GLN A 441 -13.78 2.30 -14.50
CA GLN A 441 -13.50 0.98 -13.92
C GLN A 441 -14.60 0.46 -12.97
N GLY A 442 -15.27 1.34 -12.24
CA GLY A 442 -16.21 1.01 -11.17
C GLY A 442 -17.68 1.36 -11.47
N GLY A 443 -17.97 1.90 -12.66
CA GLY A 443 -19.32 2.32 -13.07
C GLY A 443 -19.71 3.71 -12.57
N GLU A 444 -20.89 4.19 -12.97
CA GLU A 444 -21.35 5.58 -12.72
C GLU A 444 -21.42 5.94 -11.21
N GLU A 445 -21.62 4.96 -10.33
CA GLU A 445 -21.74 5.19 -8.89
C GLU A 445 -20.39 5.28 -8.16
N ALA A 446 -19.28 4.87 -8.77
CA ALA A 446 -17.99 4.78 -8.07
C ALA A 446 -17.50 6.15 -7.58
N ALA A 447 -17.73 7.20 -8.36
CA ALA A 447 -17.42 8.58 -7.96
C ALA A 447 -18.32 9.08 -6.82
N ALA A 448 -19.60 8.67 -6.79
CA ALA A 448 -20.51 9.01 -5.69
C ALA A 448 -20.10 8.31 -4.39
N ARG A 449 -19.71 7.04 -4.45
CA ARG A 449 -19.19 6.30 -3.29
C ARG A 449 -17.92 6.93 -2.71
N LEU A 450 -17.06 7.49 -3.56
CA LEU A 450 -15.90 8.25 -3.08
C LEU A 450 -16.33 9.47 -2.27
N ASP A 451 -17.37 10.19 -2.69
CA ASP A 451 -17.88 11.35 -1.94
C ASP A 451 -18.48 10.92 -0.60
N ASP A 452 -19.26 9.84 -0.55
CA ASP A 452 -19.81 9.28 0.70
C ASP A 452 -18.70 8.88 1.68
N VAL A 453 -17.65 8.21 1.18
CA VAL A 453 -16.48 7.81 1.99
C VAL A 453 -15.74 9.04 2.50
N ARG A 454 -15.52 10.05 1.65
CA ARG A 454 -14.85 11.31 2.02
C ARG A 454 -15.64 12.06 3.10
N GLU A 455 -16.95 12.14 2.96
CA GLU A 455 -17.85 12.76 3.94
C GLU A 455 -17.81 12.00 5.26
N THR A 456 -17.89 10.67 5.23
CA THR A 456 -17.81 9.81 6.41
C THR A 456 -16.47 9.96 7.14
N ILE A 457 -15.35 10.08 6.42
CA ILE A 457 -14.04 10.34 7.03
C ILE A 457 -13.99 11.74 7.66
N ARG A 458 -14.54 12.75 6.97
CA ARG A 458 -14.52 14.15 7.39
C ARG A 458 -15.36 14.39 8.64
N GLU A 459 -16.58 13.87 8.66
CA GLU A 459 -17.58 14.12 9.71
C GLU A 459 -17.54 13.06 10.81
N GLY A 460 -16.94 11.91 10.51
CA GLY A 460 -16.99 10.73 11.34
C GLY A 460 -18.32 9.98 11.18
N PHE A 461 -18.40 8.84 11.84
CA PHE A 461 -19.61 8.04 11.88
C PHE A 461 -20.37 8.33 13.16
N THR A 462 -21.64 8.73 13.06
CA THR A 462 -22.53 8.85 14.22
C THR A 462 -23.70 7.89 14.07
N PHE A 463 -23.95 7.10 15.13
CA PHE A 463 -25.05 6.16 15.20
C PHE A 463 -25.82 6.38 16.49
N THR A 464 -27.13 6.61 16.36
CA THR A 464 -28.02 6.97 17.46
C THR A 464 -29.07 5.89 17.71
N ASP A 465 -29.81 6.03 18.81
CA ASP A 465 -30.95 5.17 19.08
C ASP A 465 -32.07 5.29 18.04
N ALA A 466 -32.22 6.47 17.41
CA ALA A 466 -33.17 6.67 16.32
C ALA A 466 -32.78 5.83 15.09
N ASP A 467 -31.50 5.83 14.70
CA ASP A 467 -31.00 5.04 13.58
C ASP A 467 -31.17 3.55 13.83
N LEU A 468 -30.87 3.08 15.05
CA LEU A 468 -31.10 1.70 15.47
C LEU A 468 -32.58 1.32 15.36
N ARG A 469 -33.48 2.18 15.86
CA ARG A 469 -34.92 1.92 15.83
C ARG A 469 -35.43 1.86 14.39
N GLU A 470 -34.99 2.78 13.53
CA GLU A 470 -35.34 2.78 12.12
C GLU A 470 -34.87 1.50 11.42
N GLN A 471 -33.65 1.02 11.71
CA GLN A 471 -33.15 -0.23 11.16
C GLN A 471 -33.97 -1.45 11.59
N ILE A 472 -34.41 -1.50 12.86
CA ILE A 472 -35.27 -2.57 13.36
C ILE A 472 -36.66 -2.48 12.72
N GLU A 473 -37.23 -1.29 12.62
CA GLU A 473 -38.56 -1.05 12.04
C GLU A 473 -38.64 -1.51 10.58
N LYS A 474 -37.55 -1.35 9.81
CA LYS A 474 -37.45 -1.82 8.41
C LYS A 474 -37.45 -3.35 8.27
N GLN A 475 -37.17 -4.11 9.33
CA GLN A 475 -37.22 -5.58 9.28
C GLN A 475 -38.64 -6.11 9.43
N GLU A 476 -38.90 -7.31 8.90
CA GLU A 476 -40.20 -7.97 9.06
C GLU A 476 -40.49 -8.22 10.54
N GLY A 477 -41.59 -7.67 11.05
CA GLY A 477 -41.93 -7.72 12.49
C GLY A 477 -41.25 -6.66 13.36
N GLY A 478 -40.59 -5.66 12.77
CA GLY A 478 -39.83 -4.62 13.47
C GLY A 478 -40.59 -3.87 14.56
N GLU A 479 -41.84 -3.46 14.31
CA GLU A 479 -42.66 -2.77 15.32
C GLU A 479 -42.88 -3.61 16.59
N GLU A 480 -43.10 -4.92 16.43
CA GLU A 480 -43.32 -5.83 17.56
C GLU A 480 -42.01 -6.03 18.32
N THR A 481 -40.89 -6.16 17.62
CA THR A 481 -39.55 -6.19 18.22
C THR A 481 -39.27 -4.92 19.03
N LEU A 482 -39.61 -3.74 18.52
CA LEU A 482 -39.45 -2.48 19.25
C LEU A 482 -40.32 -2.42 20.51
N ARG A 483 -41.59 -2.86 20.44
CA ARG A 483 -42.46 -2.95 21.63
C ARG A 483 -41.90 -3.90 22.68
N GLN A 484 -41.41 -5.07 22.26
CA GLN A 484 -40.78 -6.03 23.16
C GLN A 484 -39.50 -5.47 23.78
N MET A 485 -38.68 -4.76 22.99
CA MET A 485 -37.48 -4.08 23.49
C MET A 485 -37.85 -3.01 24.52
N ASP A 486 -38.82 -2.14 24.26
CA ASP A 486 -39.24 -1.09 25.21
C ASP A 486 -39.88 -1.69 26.48
N GLN A 487 -40.66 -2.77 26.34
CA GLN A 487 -41.19 -3.50 27.48
C GLN A 487 -40.06 -4.12 28.31
N ALA A 488 -39.07 -4.75 27.67
CA ALA A 488 -37.90 -5.31 28.33
C ALA A 488 -37.10 -4.22 29.07
N ARG A 489 -36.76 -3.13 28.39
CA ARG A 489 -36.08 -1.95 28.97
C ARG A 489 -36.80 -1.42 30.20
N SER A 490 -38.13 -1.22 30.11
CA SER A 490 -38.95 -0.76 31.24
C SER A 490 -38.98 -1.74 32.41
N SER A 491 -38.89 -3.05 32.13
CA SER A 491 -38.86 -4.09 33.16
C SER A 491 -37.51 -4.15 33.86
N LEU A 492 -36.41 -3.99 33.10
CA LEU A 492 -35.04 -3.94 33.62
C LEU A 492 -34.81 -2.68 34.46
N GLY A 493 -35.26 -1.52 33.99
CA GLY A 493 -35.21 -0.28 34.77
C GLY A 493 -35.96 -0.40 36.10
N ARG A 494 -37.14 -1.02 36.10
CA ARG A 494 -37.88 -1.33 37.34
C ARG A 494 -37.15 -2.33 38.24
N ALA A 495 -36.59 -3.40 37.69
CA ALA A 495 -35.82 -4.40 38.44
C ALA A 495 -34.60 -3.77 39.12
N ARG A 496 -33.93 -2.83 38.44
CA ARG A 496 -32.85 -2.01 38.99
C ARG A 496 -33.34 -1.10 40.12
N ALA A 497 -34.45 -0.39 39.94
CA ALA A 497 -35.05 0.42 41.00
C ALA A 497 -35.48 -0.41 42.24
N LEU A 498 -35.83 -1.68 42.05
CA LEU A 498 -36.14 -2.63 43.13
C LEU A 498 -34.89 -3.17 43.85
N SER A 499 -33.73 -3.24 43.18
CA SER A 499 -32.46 -3.68 43.79
C SER A 499 -31.80 -2.63 44.70
N TYR A 500 -32.26 -1.38 44.61
CA TYR A 500 -31.99 -0.23 45.48
C TYR A 500 -32.58 -0.42 46.91
N PRO A 501 -32.55 0.55 47.88
CA PRO A 501 -32.87 0.27 49.29
C PRO A 501 -34.23 -0.39 49.55
N ALA A 502 -35.18 -0.39 48.61
CA ALA A 502 -36.44 -1.10 48.70
C ALA A 502 -36.26 -2.62 48.89
N GLY A 503 -35.43 -3.29 48.09
CA GLY A 503 -35.18 -4.72 48.19
C GLY A 503 -34.47 -5.10 49.50
N LEU A 504 -33.49 -4.29 49.91
CA LEU A 504 -32.81 -4.44 51.20
C LEU A 504 -33.74 -4.16 52.39
N ALA A 505 -34.64 -3.18 52.29
CA ALA A 505 -35.62 -2.87 53.32
C ALA A 505 -36.64 -4.00 53.48
N LEU A 506 -37.13 -4.58 52.36
CA LEU A 506 -38.02 -5.74 52.39
C LEU A 506 -37.33 -6.94 53.06
N PHE A 507 -36.09 -7.22 52.66
CA PHE A 507 -35.24 -8.25 53.28
C PHE A 507 -35.08 -8.01 54.80
N ALA A 508 -34.76 -6.79 55.22
CA ALA A 508 -34.61 -6.43 56.63
C ALA A 508 -35.94 -6.58 57.39
N LEU A 509 -37.06 -6.21 56.78
CA LEU A 509 -38.40 -6.32 57.36
C LEU A 509 -38.77 -7.80 57.62
N PHE A 510 -38.46 -8.70 56.69
CA PHE A 510 -38.67 -10.14 56.89
C PHE A 510 -37.84 -10.67 58.07
N LEU A 511 -36.56 -10.31 58.15
CA LEU A 511 -35.70 -10.71 59.27
C LEU A 511 -36.20 -10.16 60.61
N LEU A 512 -36.65 -8.91 60.63
CA LEU A 512 -37.28 -8.30 61.81
C LEU A 512 -38.55 -9.03 62.21
N ALA A 513 -39.43 -9.35 61.25
CA ALA A 513 -40.66 -10.09 61.51
C ALA A 513 -40.37 -11.48 62.09
N ILE A 514 -39.47 -12.25 61.46
CA ILE A 514 -39.04 -13.58 61.93
C ILE A 514 -38.46 -13.48 63.35
N GLY A 515 -37.58 -12.49 63.59
CA GLY A 515 -36.99 -12.24 64.90
C GLY A 515 -38.05 -11.95 65.97
N PHE A 516 -38.96 -11.00 65.72
CA PHE A 516 -40.00 -10.59 66.68
C PHE A 516 -41.08 -11.66 66.92
N LEU A 517 -41.40 -12.48 65.93
CA LEU A 517 -42.36 -13.58 66.06
C LEU A 517 -41.75 -14.79 66.79
N GLY A 518 -40.51 -15.16 66.48
CA GLY A 518 -39.85 -16.33 67.06
C GLY A 518 -39.26 -16.10 68.47
N GLY A 519 -38.73 -14.91 68.74
CA GLY A 519 -37.96 -14.59 69.94
C GLY A 519 -38.74 -13.84 71.03
N ARG A 520 -38.60 -14.27 72.30
CA ARG A 520 -39.23 -13.59 73.45
C ARG A 520 -38.41 -12.43 74.04
N GLY A 521 -37.08 -12.52 74.02
CA GLY A 521 -36.17 -11.47 74.47
C GLY A 521 -35.23 -11.03 73.34
N TRP A 522 -34.51 -9.92 73.53
CA TRP A 522 -33.62 -9.34 72.50
C TRP A 522 -32.67 -10.36 71.87
N TRP A 523 -31.96 -11.16 72.67
CA TRP A 523 -31.08 -12.23 72.18
C TRP A 523 -31.84 -13.37 71.49
N GLY A 524 -33.06 -13.67 71.95
CA GLY A 524 -33.93 -14.65 71.29
C GLY A 524 -34.40 -14.19 69.92
N ARG A 525 -34.69 -12.89 69.73
CA ARG A 525 -35.09 -12.30 68.44
C ARG A 525 -33.93 -12.32 67.45
N LEU A 526 -32.73 -11.92 67.91
CA LEU A 526 -31.51 -11.98 67.12
C LEU A 526 -31.24 -13.40 66.63
N ARG A 527 -31.36 -14.40 67.52
CA ARG A 527 -31.10 -15.81 67.15
C ARG A 527 -32.02 -16.32 66.04
N TRP A 528 -33.32 -16.01 66.10
CA TRP A 528 -34.26 -16.46 65.06
C TRP A 528 -33.98 -15.81 63.70
N ALA A 529 -33.69 -14.51 63.68
CA ALA A 529 -33.29 -13.82 62.46
C ALA A 529 -31.95 -14.35 61.92
N ALA A 530 -30.97 -14.57 62.79
CA ALA A 530 -29.64 -15.04 62.42
C ALA A 530 -29.65 -16.49 61.89
N VAL A 531 -30.45 -17.38 62.48
CA VAL A 531 -30.64 -18.76 61.98
C VAL A 531 -31.35 -18.76 60.63
N ALA A 532 -32.38 -17.92 60.45
CA ALA A 532 -33.07 -17.78 59.17
C ALA A 532 -32.12 -17.31 58.05
N LEU A 533 -31.30 -16.31 58.35
CA LEU A 533 -30.27 -15.80 57.44
C LEU A 533 -29.25 -16.89 57.09
N ALA A 534 -28.71 -17.58 58.10
CA ALA A 534 -27.72 -18.65 57.90
C ALA A 534 -28.28 -19.80 57.02
N LEU A 535 -29.53 -20.22 57.26
CA LEU A 535 -30.20 -21.24 56.45
C LEU A 535 -30.38 -20.79 55.00
N ALA A 536 -30.90 -19.57 54.78
CA ALA A 536 -31.10 -19.03 53.44
C ALA A 536 -29.77 -18.90 52.68
N THR A 537 -28.70 -18.49 53.35
CA THR A 537 -27.35 -18.41 52.75
C THR A 537 -26.75 -19.78 52.44
N ALA A 538 -26.99 -20.79 53.28
CA ALA A 538 -26.53 -22.16 53.00
C ALA A 538 -27.23 -22.73 51.76
N VAL A 539 -28.53 -22.47 51.60
CA VAL A 539 -29.28 -22.84 50.38
C VAL A 539 -28.73 -22.10 49.16
N ALA A 540 -28.46 -20.80 49.27
CA ALA A 540 -27.86 -20.02 48.18
C ALA A 540 -26.49 -20.57 47.74
N LEU A 541 -25.64 -20.98 48.69
CA LEU A 541 -24.35 -21.60 48.39
C LEU A 541 -24.49 -22.96 47.71
N ALA A 542 -25.42 -23.80 48.17
CA ALA A 542 -25.71 -25.08 47.54
C ALA A 542 -26.18 -24.89 46.09
N LEU A 543 -27.09 -23.93 45.86
CA LEU A 543 -27.55 -23.60 44.51
C LEU A 543 -26.45 -23.04 43.62
N ALA A 544 -25.54 -22.22 44.15
CA ALA A 544 -24.40 -21.70 43.39
C ALA A 544 -23.47 -22.83 42.90
N ILE A 545 -23.23 -23.87 43.73
CA ILE A 545 -22.44 -25.05 43.35
C ILE A 545 -23.13 -25.82 42.21
N VAL A 546 -24.44 -26.03 42.33
CA VAL A 546 -25.23 -26.71 41.29
C VAL A 546 -25.22 -25.91 39.99
N ALA A 547 -25.39 -24.59 40.06
CA ALA A 547 -25.36 -23.71 38.91
C ALA A 547 -24.01 -23.76 38.18
N GLN A 548 -22.89 -23.87 38.89
CA GLN A 548 -21.57 -23.95 38.28
C GLN A 548 -21.38 -25.24 37.47
N GLY A 549 -21.88 -26.38 37.98
CA GLY A 549 -21.89 -27.64 37.23
C GLY A 549 -22.77 -27.57 35.97
N PHE A 550 -23.92 -26.89 36.07
CA PHE A 550 -24.82 -26.69 34.94
C PHE A 550 -24.20 -25.81 33.84
N VAL A 551 -23.48 -24.74 34.20
CA VAL A 551 -22.77 -23.90 33.23
C VAL A 551 -21.75 -24.71 32.43
N ALA A 552 -20.97 -25.57 33.09
CA ALA A 552 -20.01 -26.43 32.41
C ALA A 552 -20.68 -27.35 31.37
N THR A 553 -21.79 -28.00 31.74
CA THR A 553 -22.57 -28.82 30.80
C THR A 553 -23.16 -28.00 29.66
N LEU A 554 -23.68 -26.81 29.93
CA LEU A 554 -24.32 -25.97 28.92
C LEU A 554 -23.29 -25.46 27.90
N VAL A 555 -22.10 -25.08 28.36
CA VAL A 555 -20.97 -24.69 27.51
C VAL A 555 -20.52 -25.86 26.62
N ASP A 556 -20.36 -27.07 27.17
CA ASP A 556 -19.99 -28.27 26.38
C ASP A 556 -21.01 -28.60 25.27
N THR A 557 -22.28 -28.19 25.45
CA THR A 557 -23.33 -28.40 24.44
C THR A 557 -23.47 -27.27 23.43
N MET A 558 -22.79 -26.13 23.62
CA MET A 558 -22.78 -25.06 22.64
C MET A 558 -21.84 -25.42 21.50
N ASP A 559 -22.38 -25.96 20.41
CA ASP A 559 -21.65 -26.06 19.15
C ASP A 559 -21.72 -24.72 18.42
N LEU A 560 -20.71 -23.87 18.66
CA LEU A 560 -20.53 -22.60 17.96
C LEU A 560 -19.73 -22.77 16.65
N SER A 561 -19.30 -24.00 16.33
CA SER A 561 -18.51 -24.34 15.14
C SER A 561 -19.35 -24.41 13.85
N GLY A 562 -20.48 -23.69 13.81
CA GLY A 562 -21.37 -23.63 12.67
C GLY A 562 -20.74 -22.97 11.44
N ASP A 563 -21.31 -23.30 10.27
CA ASP A 563 -20.82 -22.98 8.92
C ASP A 563 -20.24 -21.55 8.81
N GLY A 564 -18.92 -21.45 8.68
CA GLY A 564 -18.18 -20.20 8.42
C GLY A 564 -17.44 -19.56 9.61
N MET A 565 -17.64 -19.98 10.86
CA MET A 565 -16.88 -19.42 12.00
C MET A 565 -15.58 -20.22 12.26
N PRO A 566 -14.40 -19.56 12.29
CA PRO A 566 -13.15 -20.25 12.65
C PRO A 566 -13.20 -20.80 14.08
N GLN A 567 -12.66 -22.02 14.30
CA GLN A 567 -12.63 -22.67 15.63
C GLN A 567 -12.02 -21.78 16.71
N GLN A 568 -10.97 -21.01 16.39
CA GLN A 568 -10.33 -20.08 17.31
C GLN A 568 -11.31 -19.02 17.85
N VAL A 569 -12.21 -18.51 16.99
CA VAL A 569 -13.23 -17.54 17.39
C VAL A 569 -14.29 -18.20 18.25
N ALA A 570 -14.73 -19.41 17.88
CA ALA A 570 -15.69 -20.19 18.67
C ALA A 570 -15.14 -20.47 20.08
N ASP A 571 -13.89 -20.91 20.19
CA ASP A 571 -13.19 -21.14 21.47
C ASP A 571 -13.13 -19.84 22.29
N LYS A 572 -12.86 -18.71 21.63
CA LYS A 572 -12.79 -17.41 22.31
C LYS A 572 -14.13 -16.93 22.84
N VAL A 573 -15.20 -17.15 22.08
CA VAL A 573 -16.58 -16.85 22.53
C VAL A 573 -16.94 -17.74 23.71
N VAL A 574 -16.61 -19.05 23.66
CA VAL A 574 -16.80 -19.98 24.77
C VAL A 574 -16.05 -19.51 26.02
N GLU A 575 -14.80 -19.05 25.88
CA GLU A 575 -14.01 -18.52 27.00
C GLU A 575 -14.71 -17.31 27.64
N VAL A 576 -15.15 -16.33 26.84
CA VAL A 576 -15.85 -15.14 27.35
C VAL A 576 -17.14 -15.51 28.06
N VAL A 577 -17.96 -16.40 27.47
CA VAL A 577 -19.22 -16.86 28.09
C VAL A 577 -18.95 -17.58 29.42
N THR A 578 -17.92 -18.41 29.45
CA THR A 578 -17.52 -19.15 30.66
C THR A 578 -17.04 -18.20 31.76
N ASN A 579 -16.23 -17.19 31.40
CA ASN A 579 -15.76 -16.16 32.33
C ASN A 579 -16.93 -15.34 32.90
N VAL A 580 -17.86 -14.91 32.03
CA VAL A 580 -19.07 -14.19 32.43
C VAL A 580 -19.92 -14.99 33.42
N ALA A 581 -20.18 -16.26 33.12
CA ALA A 581 -21.00 -17.13 33.95
C ALA A 581 -20.32 -17.47 35.29
N SER A 582 -19.01 -17.74 35.25
CA SER A 582 -18.20 -18.00 36.43
C SER A 582 -18.16 -16.79 37.38
N ASP A 583 -17.95 -15.59 36.86
CA ASP A 583 -17.93 -14.36 37.65
C ASP A 583 -19.31 -14.02 38.22
N PHE A 584 -20.38 -14.27 37.46
CA PHE A 584 -21.75 -14.13 37.95
C PHE A 584 -21.99 -15.04 39.18
N ILE A 585 -21.71 -16.33 39.04
CA ILE A 585 -21.91 -17.32 40.11
C ILE A 585 -20.96 -17.03 41.29
N GLY A 586 -19.72 -16.64 40.99
CA GLY A 586 -18.71 -16.23 41.97
C GLY A 586 -19.18 -15.06 42.82
N GLY A 587 -19.82 -14.05 42.22
CA GLY A 587 -20.39 -12.91 42.94
C GLY A 587 -21.59 -13.29 43.81
N VAL A 588 -22.49 -14.16 43.34
CA VAL A 588 -23.59 -14.72 44.17
C VAL A 588 -23.01 -15.45 45.38
N ARG A 589 -22.01 -16.32 45.15
CA ARG A 589 -21.32 -17.07 46.20
C ARG A 589 -20.65 -16.13 47.21
N GLY A 590 -19.92 -15.11 46.72
CA GLY A 590 -19.25 -14.13 47.56
C GLY A 590 -20.21 -13.37 48.48
N ARG A 591 -21.33 -12.87 47.94
CA ARG A 591 -22.37 -12.23 48.77
C ARG A 591 -23.03 -13.19 49.75
N ALA A 592 -23.32 -14.42 49.32
CA ALA A 592 -23.89 -15.44 50.20
C ALA A 592 -22.95 -15.79 51.37
N ILE A 593 -21.63 -15.88 51.13
CA ILE A 593 -20.62 -16.05 52.19
C ILE A 593 -20.63 -14.88 53.17
N THR A 594 -20.66 -13.64 52.67
CA THR A 594 -20.73 -12.45 53.54
C THR A 594 -21.95 -12.50 54.46
N TYR A 595 -23.13 -12.80 53.92
CA TYR A 595 -24.36 -12.93 54.72
C TYR A 595 -24.32 -14.16 55.64
N LEU A 596 -23.67 -15.25 55.26
CA LEU A 596 -23.48 -16.42 56.12
C LEU A 596 -22.62 -16.07 57.33
N VAL A 597 -21.51 -15.35 57.13
CA VAL A 597 -20.64 -14.88 58.22
C VAL A 597 -21.42 -13.98 59.18
N ILE A 598 -22.23 -13.04 58.65
CA ILE A 598 -23.11 -12.18 59.45
C ILE A 598 -24.13 -13.02 60.24
N GLY A 599 -24.75 -14.01 59.60
CA GLY A 599 -25.69 -14.93 60.24
C GLY A 599 -25.04 -15.73 61.37
N LEU A 600 -23.91 -16.37 61.11
CA LEU A 600 -23.17 -17.16 62.11
C LEU A 600 -22.68 -16.30 63.28
N ALA A 601 -22.14 -15.12 63.01
CA ALA A 601 -21.76 -14.15 64.04
C ALA A 601 -22.97 -13.73 64.89
N GLY A 602 -24.12 -13.49 64.26
CA GLY A 602 -25.37 -13.21 64.96
C GLY A 602 -25.83 -14.36 65.86
N VAL A 603 -25.70 -15.61 65.40
CA VAL A 603 -25.98 -16.81 66.21
C VAL A 603 -25.02 -16.88 67.40
N ALA A 604 -23.72 -16.75 67.19
CA ALA A 604 -22.71 -16.78 68.25
C ALA A 604 -22.94 -15.68 69.30
N ALA A 605 -23.18 -14.44 68.86
CA ALA A 605 -23.51 -13.31 69.73
C ALA A 605 -24.77 -13.60 70.57
N SER A 606 -25.78 -14.25 69.98
CA SER A 606 -27.02 -14.61 70.70
C SER A 606 -26.84 -15.62 71.83
N ILE A 607 -25.82 -16.47 71.73
CA ILE A 607 -25.51 -17.51 72.73
C ILE A 607 -24.61 -16.93 73.82
N VAL A 608 -23.56 -16.21 73.44
CA VAL A 608 -22.53 -15.70 74.36
C VAL A 608 -22.95 -14.41 75.06
N GLY A 609 -23.71 -13.54 74.39
CA GLY A 609 -24.15 -12.25 74.91
C GLY A 609 -24.91 -12.28 76.24
N PRO A 610 -25.92 -13.16 76.42
CA PRO A 610 -26.62 -13.33 77.70
C PRO A 610 -25.69 -13.76 78.84
N VAL A 611 -24.68 -14.56 78.55
CA VAL A 611 -23.71 -15.08 79.54
C VAL A 611 -22.76 -13.98 80.00
N LEU A 612 -22.26 -13.17 79.06
CA LEU A 612 -21.38 -12.03 79.37
C LEU A 612 -22.11 -10.91 80.12
N LEU A 613 -23.36 -10.61 79.77
CA LEU A 613 -24.16 -9.60 80.46
C LEU A 613 -24.47 -10.02 81.90
N ARG A 614 -24.77 -11.30 82.14
CA ARG A 614 -24.97 -11.83 83.50
C ARG A 614 -23.69 -11.75 84.34
N ARG A 615 -22.51 -12.01 83.74
CA ARG A 615 -21.21 -11.85 84.43
C ARG A 615 -20.91 -10.40 84.79
N ARG A 616 -21.19 -9.44 83.91
CA ARG A 616 -21.04 -8.00 84.21
C ARG A 616 -21.98 -7.52 85.32
N GLN A 617 -23.24 -7.96 85.32
CA GLN A 617 -24.18 -7.64 86.39
C GLN A 617 -23.77 -8.26 87.73
N ALA A 618 -23.23 -9.49 87.72
CA ALA A 618 -22.66 -10.12 88.91
C ALA A 618 -21.43 -9.38 89.43
N GLN A 619 -20.54 -8.88 88.56
CA GLN A 619 -19.39 -8.06 88.97
C GLN A 619 -19.80 -6.68 89.52
N GLN A 620 -20.80 -6.01 88.93
CA GLN A 620 -21.30 -4.74 89.47
C GLN A 620 -22.02 -4.88 90.82
N GLN A 621 -22.64 -6.04 91.11
CA GLN A 621 -23.16 -6.34 92.45
C GLN A 621 -22.07 -6.63 93.47
N VAL A 622 -20.90 -7.11 93.05
CA VAL A 622 -19.74 -7.35 93.92
C VAL A 622 -18.98 -6.04 94.20
N ASP A 623 -18.83 -5.15 93.21
CA ASP A 623 -18.16 -3.85 93.40
C ASP A 623 -19.07 -2.77 94.02
N GLY A 624 -20.40 -2.88 93.87
CA GLY A 624 -21.39 -1.98 94.50
C GLY A 624 -21.73 -2.30 95.97
N GLY A 625 -21.23 -3.43 96.49
CA GLY A 625 -21.43 -3.86 97.89
C GLY A 625 -20.35 -3.38 98.87
N GLY A 626 -19.36 -2.59 98.40
CA GLY A 626 -18.26 -2.07 99.20
C GLY A 626 -18.41 -0.59 99.55
N GLY A 627 -19.40 -0.22 100.36
CA GLY A 627 -19.39 1.05 101.09
C GLY A 627 -19.14 0.78 102.59
N PRO A 628 -18.09 1.35 103.22
CA PRO A 628 -17.85 1.15 104.65
C PRO A 628 -18.86 1.95 105.48
N ALA A 629 -19.05 1.47 106.70
CA ALA A 629 -19.89 2.04 107.76
C ALA A 629 -19.67 3.53 108.03
#